data_AF-A0A942HDG0-F1
#
_entry.id   AF-A0A942HDG0-F1
#
_cell.length_a   1.000
_cell.length_b   1.000
_cell.length_c   1.000
_cell.angle_alpha   90.00
_cell.angle_beta   90.00
_cell.angle_gamma   90.00
#
_symmetry.space_group_name_H-M   'P 1'
#
loop_
_entity.id
_entity.type
_entity.pdbx_description
1 polymer ?
#
loop_
_entity_poly.entity_id
_entity_poly.type
_entity_poly.pdbx_seq_one_letter_code
_entity_poly.pdbx_strand_id
1 'polypeptide(L)'
;MYTAVQGQHRAPLAPHKLRELAQAFLDADFYSMDDKYEAGITDLSTYTLSINIDGKEKRVVDYAGAAVGMPAVIAELEKRVDETAGSNRWVNGGDGLADALAAEDFSFRSPEAQHILSISIARGSMPTVQQMLRRGTPLDSIDPQHPAPGWLESANRQEQILRLLIDRKASEHNQQDKDIALYWAVRETGLSIVRMLLDYGANVNAELSRYSEHLGPSIVVSAASCENPEIMREVLRYNPSPQERGKALVFAAESFIGQVNAKTRLACVTMLLDSGADPKARGFDGLTALHTAKDAKVTEILLARGADVNAQDDKGRTPLMMAANPQIARILVMHGADVSVRNERGEDVLQADATHSPEIAAAIREALREKESIR
;
A
#
# COMPACT_ATOMS: atom_id res chain seq x y z
N MET A 1 -9.36 3.83 17.92
CA MET A 1 -8.01 3.38 18.36
C MET A 1 -7.40 4.56 19.11
N TYR A 2 -7.03 4.39 20.38
CA TYR A 2 -6.38 5.45 21.16
C TYR A 2 -4.87 5.37 20.92
N THR A 3 -4.17 6.51 20.93
CA THR A 3 -2.71 6.55 20.89
C THR A 3 -2.26 6.95 22.28
N ALA A 4 -1.53 6.07 22.96
CA ALA A 4 -0.91 6.41 24.23
C ALA A 4 0.26 7.36 23.97
N VAL A 5 0.31 8.46 24.71
CA VAL A 5 1.40 9.44 24.65
C VAL A 5 2.32 9.19 25.83
N GLN A 6 3.64 9.03 25.60
CA GLN A 6 4.60 9.05 26.71
C GLN A 6 4.74 10.48 27.23
N GLY A 7 4.55 10.67 28.54
CA GLY A 7 4.71 11.98 29.17
C GLY A 7 4.64 11.92 30.69
N GLN A 8 5.25 12.91 31.35
CA GLN A 8 4.97 13.18 32.77
C GLN A 8 3.76 14.10 32.86
N HIS A 9 2.58 13.53 33.06
CA HIS A 9 1.34 14.28 33.25
C HIS A 9 1.28 14.79 34.70
N ARG A 10 1.16 16.10 34.89
CA ARG A 10 1.06 16.71 36.22
C ARG A 10 -0.19 17.57 36.27
N ALA A 11 -1.21 17.09 36.97
CA ALA A 11 -2.38 17.88 37.27
C ALA A 11 -2.64 17.93 38.78
N PRO A 12 -3.01 19.11 39.32
CA PRO A 12 -3.35 19.23 40.72
C PRO A 12 -4.69 18.51 41.00
N LEU A 13 -4.63 17.47 41.83
CA LEU A 13 -5.82 16.76 42.30
C LEU A 13 -6.41 17.47 43.52
N ALA A 14 -7.74 17.61 43.54
CA ALA A 14 -8.43 18.09 44.73
C ALA A 14 -8.16 17.13 45.92
N PRO A 15 -7.96 17.62 47.16
CA PRO A 15 -7.55 16.75 48.28
C PRO A 15 -8.48 15.57 48.58
N HIS A 16 -9.79 15.71 48.30
CA HIS A 16 -10.76 14.62 48.47
C HIS A 16 -10.60 13.52 47.41
N LYS A 17 -10.35 13.90 46.15
CA LYS A 17 -10.08 13.00 45.02
C LYS A 17 -8.76 12.23 45.21
N LEU A 18 -7.73 12.90 45.72
CA LEU A 18 -6.46 12.25 46.07
C LEU A 18 -6.65 11.16 47.13
N ARG A 19 -7.48 11.41 48.16
CA ARG A 19 -7.79 10.44 49.20
C ARG A 19 -8.60 9.25 48.67
N GLU A 20 -9.54 9.50 47.76
CA GLU A 20 -10.31 8.43 47.11
C GLU A 20 -9.44 7.52 46.25
N LEU A 21 -8.53 8.10 45.46
CA LEU A 21 -7.54 7.35 44.69
C LEU A 21 -6.62 6.56 45.61
N ALA A 22 -6.07 7.19 46.66
CA ALA A 22 -5.21 6.51 47.63
C ALA A 22 -5.92 5.33 48.32
N GLN A 23 -7.19 5.49 48.68
CA GLN A 23 -7.99 4.41 49.25
C GLN A 23 -8.23 3.28 48.24
N ALA A 24 -8.53 3.59 46.98
CA ALA A 24 -8.69 2.58 45.94
C ALA A 24 -7.39 1.78 45.68
N PHE A 25 -6.22 2.43 45.76
CA PHE A 25 -4.93 1.74 45.70
C PHE A 25 -4.70 0.82 46.91
N LEU A 26 -5.12 1.24 48.11
CA LEU A 26 -5.03 0.42 49.32
C LEU A 26 -5.99 -0.77 49.28
N ASP A 27 -7.22 -0.57 48.85
CA ASP A 27 -8.25 -1.61 48.73
C ASP A 27 -7.89 -2.66 47.66
N ALA A 28 -7.13 -2.25 46.64
CA ALA A 28 -6.57 -3.13 45.62
C ALA A 28 -5.28 -3.87 46.06
N ASP A 29 -4.85 -3.68 47.31
CA ASP A 29 -3.60 -4.21 47.88
C ASP A 29 -2.32 -3.82 47.11
N PHE A 30 -2.36 -2.67 46.43
CA PHE A 30 -1.32 -2.28 45.47
C PHE A 30 0.03 -1.91 46.12
N TYR A 31 0.01 -1.53 47.40
CA TYR A 31 1.19 -1.24 48.22
C TYR A 31 1.64 -2.42 49.08
N SER A 32 1.08 -3.61 48.86
CA SER A 32 1.59 -4.84 49.43
C SER A 32 3.07 -5.02 49.11
N MET A 33 3.83 -5.53 50.09
CA MET A 33 5.23 -5.94 49.95
C MET A 33 5.34 -7.37 49.36
N ASP A 34 4.27 -7.87 48.72
CA ASP A 34 4.26 -9.18 48.05
C ASP A 34 4.72 -9.03 46.58
N ASP A 35 5.75 -9.79 46.20
CA ASP A 35 6.46 -9.66 44.91
C ASP A 35 5.75 -10.42 43.77
N LYS A 36 4.58 -11.00 44.01
CA LYS A 36 3.96 -12.04 43.16
C LYS A 36 2.94 -11.51 42.14
N TYR A 37 3.37 -10.59 41.28
CA TYR A 37 2.62 -10.28 40.06
C TYR A 37 3.42 -10.75 38.84
N GLU A 38 2.99 -11.83 38.20
CA GLU A 38 3.53 -12.32 36.92
C GLU A 38 2.51 -12.13 35.80
N ALA A 39 2.95 -11.64 34.64
CA ALA A 39 2.18 -11.58 33.39
C ALA A 39 3.06 -12.05 32.21
N GLY A 40 2.45 -12.78 31.25
CA GLY A 40 3.11 -13.38 30.07
C GLY A 40 2.95 -12.56 28.77
N ILE A 41 3.80 -12.88 27.77
CA ILE A 41 4.52 -12.00 26.80
C ILE A 41 3.88 -11.81 25.39
N THR A 42 4.17 -10.70 24.66
CA THR A 42 4.83 -10.64 23.30
C THR A 42 5.01 -9.20 22.72
N ASP A 43 5.88 -9.08 21.70
CA ASP A 43 6.81 -7.97 21.39
C ASP A 43 6.25 -6.56 21.09
N LEU A 44 6.77 -5.59 21.87
CA LEU A 44 7.11 -4.16 21.60
C LEU A 44 7.20 -3.45 22.97
N SER A 45 8.37 -2.92 23.36
CA SER A 45 8.59 -2.28 24.69
C SER A 45 7.82 -0.96 24.84
N THR A 46 6.78 -0.85 25.69
CA THR A 46 6.70 -0.64 27.17
C THR A 46 6.68 0.82 27.65
N TYR A 47 5.66 1.16 28.46
CA TYR A 47 5.64 2.38 29.28
C TYR A 47 5.72 2.02 30.76
N THR A 48 6.57 2.72 31.52
CA THR A 48 6.63 2.56 32.98
C THR A 48 5.83 3.66 33.65
N LEU A 49 4.64 3.34 34.17
CA LEU A 49 3.91 4.21 35.08
C LEU A 49 4.62 4.19 36.44
N SER A 50 5.12 5.33 36.91
CA SER A 50 5.70 5.47 38.25
C SER A 50 4.78 6.35 39.09
N ILE A 51 4.24 5.81 40.19
CA ILE A 51 3.32 6.50 41.09
C ILE A 51 4.04 6.70 42.42
N ASN A 52 4.04 7.93 42.94
CA ASN A 52 4.59 8.25 44.25
C ASN A 52 3.50 8.86 45.15
N ILE A 53 3.21 8.24 46.29
CA ILE A 53 2.32 8.74 47.32
C ILE A 53 3.05 8.71 48.67
N ASP A 54 3.12 9.86 49.35
CA ASP A 54 3.75 10.01 50.68
C ASP A 54 5.16 9.43 50.79
N GLY A 55 5.97 9.56 49.72
CA GLY A 55 7.35 9.10 49.68
C GLY A 55 7.52 7.62 49.31
N LYS A 56 6.44 6.90 49.02
CA LYS A 56 6.47 5.53 48.49
C LYS A 56 6.27 5.56 46.99
N GLU A 57 7.24 5.05 46.25
CA GLU A 57 7.18 4.93 44.78
C GLU A 57 6.90 3.48 44.37
N LYS A 58 5.98 3.29 43.42
CA LYS A 58 5.74 2.00 42.75
C LYS A 58 5.80 2.20 41.24
N ARG A 59 6.44 1.26 40.53
CA ARG A 59 6.58 1.27 39.07
C ARG A 59 5.77 0.11 38.49
N VAL A 60 4.93 0.39 37.51
CA VAL A 60 4.14 -0.59 36.75
C VAL A 60 4.53 -0.47 35.28
N VAL A 61 4.79 -1.60 34.63
CA VAL A 61 5.12 -1.65 33.20
C VAL A 61 3.86 -2.11 32.46
N ASP A 62 3.29 -1.22 31.64
CA ASP A 62 2.14 -1.52 30.79
C ASP A 62 2.58 -2.02 29.41
N TYR A 63 1.85 -2.98 28.87
CA TYR A 63 2.07 -3.64 27.58
C TYR A 63 0.83 -3.47 26.69
N ALA A 64 0.98 -2.82 25.53
CA ALA A 64 -0.11 -2.68 24.58
C ALA A 64 -0.42 -4.03 23.89
N GLY A 65 -1.47 -4.73 24.34
CA GLY A 65 -1.94 -6.01 23.77
C GLY A 65 -3.18 -6.53 24.52
N ALA A 66 -3.94 -7.46 23.92
CA ALA A 66 -5.25 -7.90 24.42
C ALA A 66 -5.24 -8.29 25.92
N ALA A 67 -6.27 -7.83 26.65
CA ALA A 67 -6.44 -7.90 28.10
C ALA A 67 -6.56 -9.34 28.66
N VAL A 68 -5.48 -10.11 28.59
CA VAL A 68 -5.39 -11.44 29.21
C VAL A 68 -4.28 -11.40 30.24
N GLY A 69 -4.66 -11.36 31.52
CA GLY A 69 -3.74 -11.46 32.66
C GLY A 69 -3.36 -10.16 33.36
N MET A 70 -3.66 -8.98 32.80
CA MET A 70 -3.54 -7.71 33.55
C MET A 70 -4.70 -7.64 34.56
N PRO A 71 -4.45 -7.41 35.87
CA PRO A 71 -5.52 -7.23 36.85
C PRO A 71 -6.44 -6.09 36.39
N ALA A 72 -7.74 -6.36 36.19
CA ALA A 72 -8.73 -5.38 35.74
C ALA A 72 -8.74 -4.09 36.60
N VAL A 73 -8.28 -4.20 37.84
CA VAL A 73 -8.11 -3.08 38.77
C VAL A 73 -7.05 -2.07 38.31
N ILE A 74 -5.97 -2.48 37.62
CA ILE A 74 -4.90 -1.58 37.15
C ILE A 74 -5.42 -0.70 36.01
N ALA A 75 -6.06 -1.28 35.00
CA ALA A 75 -6.62 -0.52 33.89
C ALA A 75 -7.72 0.45 34.35
N GLU A 76 -8.56 0.03 35.32
CA GLU A 76 -9.59 0.89 35.91
C GLU A 76 -8.98 2.00 36.78
N LEU A 77 -7.88 1.72 37.51
CA LEU A 77 -7.16 2.72 38.32
C LEU A 77 -6.44 3.75 37.44
N GLU A 78 -5.78 3.32 36.36
CA GLU A 78 -5.16 4.23 35.40
C GLU A 78 -6.18 5.16 34.76
N LYS A 79 -7.30 4.58 34.28
CA LYS A 79 -8.42 5.34 33.74
C LYS A 79 -9.01 6.32 34.76
N ARG A 80 -9.19 5.91 36.03
CA ARG A 80 -9.68 6.81 37.09
C ARG A 80 -8.68 7.90 37.43
N VAL A 81 -7.38 7.62 37.46
CA VAL A 81 -6.34 8.64 37.64
C VAL A 81 -6.43 9.66 36.50
N ASP A 82 -6.54 9.21 35.25
CA ASP A 82 -6.67 10.06 34.08
C ASP A 82 -7.95 10.93 34.12
N GLU A 83 -9.11 10.33 34.37
CA GLU A 83 -10.40 11.03 34.52
C GLU A 83 -10.39 12.04 35.67
N THR A 84 -9.72 11.70 36.76
CA THR A 84 -9.72 12.51 37.99
C THR A 84 -8.73 13.67 37.89
N ALA A 85 -7.57 13.43 37.29
CA ALA A 85 -6.53 14.41 36.99
C ALA A 85 -6.91 15.34 35.83
N GLY A 86 -7.86 14.93 34.99
CA GLY A 86 -8.19 15.63 33.75
C GLY A 86 -7.09 15.50 32.70
N SER A 87 -6.16 14.55 32.88
CA SER A 87 -5.12 14.26 31.91
C SER A 87 -5.71 13.37 30.82
N ASN A 88 -5.73 13.86 29.58
CA ASN A 88 -6.13 13.06 28.43
C ASN A 88 -4.98 12.12 28.02
N ARG A 89 -4.50 11.26 28.90
CA ARG A 89 -3.39 10.32 28.60
C ARG A 89 -3.69 9.45 27.38
N TRP A 90 -4.97 9.10 27.23
CA TRP A 90 -5.58 8.49 26.06
C TRP A 90 -6.20 9.57 25.19
N VAL A 91 -5.38 10.37 24.51
CA VAL A 91 -5.97 11.35 23.62
C VAL A 91 -6.55 10.62 22.41
N ASN A 92 -7.88 10.58 22.32
CA ASN A 92 -8.51 10.31 21.04
C ASN A 92 -8.02 11.40 20.08
N GLY A 93 -7.35 11.02 18.98
CA GLY A 93 -6.73 11.94 18.03
C GLY A 93 -7.67 12.87 17.26
N GLY A 94 -8.85 13.17 17.81
CA GLY A 94 -9.81 14.15 17.32
C GLY A 94 -9.55 15.55 17.85
N ASP A 95 -10.54 16.40 17.69
CA ASP A 95 -10.46 17.84 17.96
C ASP A 95 -10.14 18.14 19.44
N GLY A 96 -9.25 19.11 19.67
CA GLY A 96 -8.81 19.53 21.01
C GLY A 96 -7.61 18.76 21.57
N LEU A 97 -7.12 17.72 20.87
CA LEU A 97 -5.93 16.95 21.27
C LEU A 97 -4.71 17.85 21.53
N ALA A 98 -4.36 18.69 20.57
CA ALA A 98 -3.16 19.51 20.69
C ALA A 98 -3.26 20.57 21.80
N ASP A 99 -4.48 21.00 22.13
CA ASP A 99 -4.73 21.92 23.24
C ASP A 99 -4.59 21.21 24.59
N ALA A 100 -5.08 19.96 24.69
CA ALA A 100 -4.90 19.13 25.87
C ALA A 100 -3.42 18.82 26.13
N LEU A 101 -2.67 18.42 25.11
CA LEU A 101 -1.22 18.20 25.23
C LEU A 101 -0.47 19.46 25.68
N ALA A 102 -0.85 20.62 25.13
CA ALA A 102 -0.21 21.88 25.51
C ALA A 102 -0.50 22.29 26.96
N ALA A 103 -1.65 21.92 27.53
CA ALA A 103 -1.97 22.15 28.93
C ALA A 103 -1.09 21.33 29.89
N GLU A 104 -0.41 20.30 29.37
CA GLU A 104 0.45 19.40 30.12
C GLU A 104 1.94 19.60 29.81
N ASP A 105 2.30 20.76 29.25
CA ASP A 105 3.67 21.10 28.87
C ASP A 105 4.32 20.08 27.90
N PHE A 106 3.50 19.40 27.08
CA PHE A 106 3.98 18.40 26.12
C PHE A 106 4.97 19.01 25.10
N SER A 107 6.06 18.29 24.84
CA SER A 107 7.04 18.70 23.83
C SER A 107 6.55 18.37 22.43
N PHE A 108 6.13 19.38 21.67
CA PHE A 108 5.77 19.20 20.26
C PHE A 108 6.97 18.89 19.36
N ARG A 109 8.21 19.02 19.87
CA ARG A 109 9.45 18.69 19.15
C ARG A 109 10.03 17.37 19.66
N SER A 110 9.22 16.31 19.64
CA SER A 110 9.63 14.97 20.07
C SER A 110 9.21 13.89 19.07
N PRO A 111 9.85 12.69 19.09
CA PRO A 111 9.43 11.56 18.26
C PRO A 111 7.96 11.17 18.49
N GLU A 112 7.48 11.29 19.73
CA GLU A 112 6.08 11.04 20.09
C GLU A 112 5.15 12.03 19.40
N ALA A 113 5.53 13.32 19.33
CA ALA A 113 4.76 14.31 18.59
C ALA A 113 4.66 13.98 17.09
N GLN A 114 5.75 13.49 16.49
CA GLN A 114 5.76 13.03 15.10
C GLN A 114 4.87 11.79 14.90
N HIS A 115 4.88 10.85 15.84
CA HIS A 115 4.03 9.68 15.81
C HIS A 115 2.54 10.04 15.92
N ILE A 116 2.17 10.92 16.85
CA ILE A 116 0.79 11.42 17.02
C ILE A 116 0.34 12.14 15.74
N LEU A 117 1.21 12.96 15.15
CA LEU A 117 0.92 13.64 13.90
C LEU A 117 0.68 12.63 12.75
N SER A 118 1.53 11.60 12.61
CA SER A 118 1.37 10.55 11.59
C SER A 118 0.03 9.81 11.71
N ILE A 119 -0.37 9.45 12.94
CA ILE A 119 -1.67 8.81 13.17
C ILE A 119 -2.82 9.75 12.85
N SER A 120 -2.71 11.03 13.22
CA SER A 120 -3.72 12.05 12.93
C SER A 120 -3.90 12.26 11.43
N ILE A 121 -2.79 12.24 10.68
CA ILE A 121 -2.76 12.28 9.21
C ILE A 121 -3.50 11.06 8.64
N ALA A 122 -3.12 9.84 9.06
CA ALA A 122 -3.73 8.61 8.55
C ALA A 122 -5.25 8.55 8.77
N ARG A 123 -5.73 9.14 9.89
CA ARG A 123 -7.16 9.24 10.21
C ARG A 123 -7.90 10.33 9.46
N GLY A 124 -7.20 11.26 8.81
CA GLY A 124 -7.84 12.39 8.15
C GLY A 124 -8.22 13.54 9.08
N SER A 125 -7.64 13.64 10.29
CA SER A 125 -8.00 14.67 11.27
C SER A 125 -7.33 16.01 10.96
N MET A 126 -7.87 16.74 9.97
CA MET A 126 -7.32 18.04 9.54
C MET A 126 -7.12 19.04 10.69
N PRO A 127 -8.08 19.26 11.62
CA PRO A 127 -7.91 20.23 12.70
C PRO A 127 -6.72 19.87 13.60
N THR A 128 -6.61 18.60 13.99
CA THR A 128 -5.49 18.10 14.81
C THR A 128 -4.16 18.25 14.08
N VAL A 129 -4.08 17.87 12.80
CA VAL A 129 -2.88 18.02 11.97
C VAL A 129 -2.43 19.49 11.94
N GLN A 130 -3.35 20.42 11.68
CA GLN A 130 -3.03 21.84 11.67
C GLN A 130 -2.60 22.38 13.03
N GLN A 131 -3.20 21.92 14.12
CA GLN A 131 -2.81 22.34 15.47
C GLN A 131 -1.41 21.82 15.84
N MET A 132 -1.12 20.53 15.62
CA MET A 132 0.20 19.93 15.86
C MET A 132 1.30 20.68 15.09
N LEU A 133 1.07 20.93 13.80
CA LEU A 133 2.01 21.68 12.95
C LEU A 133 2.19 23.14 13.42
N ARG A 134 1.11 23.83 13.81
CA ARG A 134 1.19 25.20 14.37
C ARG A 134 1.98 25.25 15.68
N ARG A 135 1.93 24.19 16.47
CA ARG A 135 2.69 24.06 17.73
C ARG A 135 4.14 23.60 17.52
N GLY A 136 4.55 23.40 16.26
CA GLY A 136 5.94 23.23 15.89
C GLY A 136 6.42 21.78 15.83
N THR A 137 5.50 20.82 15.62
CA THR A 137 5.90 19.45 15.31
C THR A 137 6.70 19.40 14.01
N PRO A 138 7.96 18.94 14.05
CA PRO A 138 8.83 18.93 12.88
C PRO A 138 8.39 17.87 11.88
N LEU A 139 8.51 18.19 10.60
CA LEU A 139 8.33 17.24 9.49
C LEU A 139 9.64 16.60 9.05
N ASP A 140 10.78 17.17 9.45
CA ASP A 140 12.09 16.58 9.22
C ASP A 140 12.47 15.60 10.34
N SER A 141 13.52 14.81 10.11
CA SER A 141 14.09 13.93 11.12
C SER A 141 14.48 14.74 12.37
N ILE A 142 14.08 14.28 13.55
CA ILE A 142 14.51 14.91 14.81
C ILE A 142 15.96 14.55 15.08
N ASP A 143 16.33 13.28 14.88
CA ASP A 143 17.68 12.77 14.98
C ASP A 143 17.88 11.54 14.08
N PRO A 144 19.12 11.02 13.92
CA PRO A 144 19.39 9.85 13.08
C PRO A 144 18.81 8.51 13.56
N GLN A 145 18.48 8.38 14.86
CA GLN A 145 17.85 7.18 15.43
C GLN A 145 16.32 7.22 15.23
N HIS A 146 15.75 8.41 15.06
CA HIS A 146 14.32 8.64 14.82
C HIS A 146 14.10 9.32 13.46
N PRO A 147 14.16 8.55 12.35
CA PRO A 147 13.87 9.09 11.03
C PRO A 147 12.46 9.66 10.96
N ALA A 148 12.28 10.68 10.12
CA ALA A 148 10.95 11.22 9.86
C ALA A 148 10.00 10.11 9.36
N PRO A 149 8.76 10.05 9.88
CA PRO A 149 7.73 9.13 9.39
C PRO A 149 7.45 9.29 7.89
N GLY A 150 6.85 8.26 7.29
CA GLY A 150 6.26 8.33 5.95
C GLY A 150 5.03 9.24 5.93
N TRP A 151 5.25 10.55 5.82
CA TRP A 151 4.19 11.56 5.88
C TRP A 151 3.23 11.45 4.70
N LEU A 152 3.77 11.30 3.50
CA LEU A 152 2.99 11.24 2.27
C LEU A 152 2.28 9.90 2.16
N GLU A 153 2.92 8.80 2.56
CA GLU A 153 2.29 7.49 2.65
C GLU A 153 1.09 7.54 3.59
N SER A 154 1.25 8.10 4.79
CA SER A 154 0.16 8.24 5.76
C SER A 154 -1.00 9.07 5.22
N ALA A 155 -0.73 10.07 4.37
CA ALA A 155 -1.72 10.98 3.81
C ALA A 155 -2.31 10.51 2.47
N ASN A 156 -1.95 9.33 1.97
CA ASN A 156 -2.25 8.90 0.60
C ASN A 156 -3.75 8.81 0.26
N ARG A 157 -4.65 8.80 1.25
CA ARG A 157 -6.11 8.82 1.07
C ARG A 157 -6.76 10.15 1.44
N GLN A 158 -5.98 11.12 1.90
CA GLN A 158 -6.44 12.37 2.50
C GLN A 158 -5.97 13.57 1.68
N GLU A 159 -6.63 13.83 0.54
CA GLU A 159 -6.19 14.83 -0.45
C GLU A 159 -5.84 16.19 0.16
N GLN A 160 -6.69 16.73 1.05
CA GLN A 160 -6.44 18.04 1.65
C GLN A 160 -5.24 18.03 2.61
N ILE A 161 -5.05 16.96 3.37
CA ILE A 161 -3.90 16.83 4.28
C ILE A 161 -2.63 16.61 3.47
N LEU A 162 -2.67 15.78 2.44
CA LEU A 162 -1.53 15.57 1.55
C LEU A 162 -1.08 16.89 0.90
N ARG A 163 -2.03 17.70 0.43
CA ARG A 163 -1.74 19.06 -0.09
C ARG A 163 -1.07 19.94 0.97
N LEU A 164 -1.60 19.94 2.19
CA LEU A 164 -1.03 20.70 3.31
C LEU A 164 0.42 20.27 3.62
N LEU A 165 0.72 18.98 3.55
CA LEU A 165 2.05 18.43 3.78
C LEU A 165 3.02 18.83 2.66
N ILE A 166 2.59 18.73 1.40
CA ILE A 166 3.35 19.17 0.22
C ILE A 166 3.66 20.68 0.30
N ASP A 167 2.66 21.51 0.62
CA ASP A 167 2.84 22.97 0.78
C ASP A 167 3.85 23.31 1.89
N ARG A 168 3.98 22.42 2.88
CA ARG A 168 4.97 22.52 3.97
C ARG A 168 6.27 21.78 3.71
N LYS A 169 6.51 21.31 2.48
CA LYS A 169 7.72 20.60 2.08
C LYS A 169 7.99 19.31 2.88
N ALA A 170 6.95 18.67 3.40
CA ALA A 170 7.09 17.35 4.04
C ALA A 170 7.77 16.39 3.06
N SER A 171 8.72 15.59 3.54
CA SER A 171 9.40 14.57 2.74
C SER A 171 10.09 15.12 1.47
N GLU A 172 10.46 16.40 1.41
CA GLU A 172 11.15 17.00 0.25
C GLU A 172 12.42 16.20 -0.13
N HIS A 173 13.15 15.72 0.88
CA HIS A 173 14.37 14.91 0.72
C HIS A 173 14.17 13.40 0.95
N ASN A 174 12.95 12.93 1.21
CA ASN A 174 12.65 11.52 1.41
C ASN A 174 11.98 10.94 0.16
N GLN A 175 12.80 10.47 -0.80
CA GLN A 175 12.29 9.91 -2.05
C GLN A 175 11.48 8.62 -1.83
N GLN A 176 11.88 7.81 -0.85
CA GLN A 176 11.20 6.56 -0.52
C GLN A 176 9.73 6.81 -0.11
N ASP A 177 9.47 7.81 0.73
CA ASP A 177 8.11 8.16 1.13
C ASP A 177 7.25 8.63 -0.06
N LYS A 178 7.81 9.43 -0.97
CA LYS A 178 7.12 9.87 -2.20
C LYS A 178 6.74 8.68 -3.08
N ASP A 179 7.68 7.75 -3.29
CA ASP A 179 7.52 6.61 -4.19
C ASP A 179 6.52 5.59 -3.64
N ILE A 180 6.58 5.32 -2.33
CA ILE A 180 5.63 4.43 -1.64
C ILE A 180 4.23 5.07 -1.62
N ALA A 181 4.12 6.37 -1.33
CA ALA A 181 2.84 7.07 -1.38
C ALA A 181 2.20 6.98 -2.77
N LEU A 182 2.99 7.16 -3.83
CA LEU A 182 2.50 7.07 -5.21
C LEU A 182 2.03 5.66 -5.57
N TYR A 183 2.76 4.63 -5.14
CA TYR A 183 2.39 3.24 -5.35
C TYR A 183 1.01 2.92 -4.78
N TRP A 184 0.74 3.29 -3.53
CA TRP A 184 -0.57 3.10 -2.92
C TRP A 184 -1.64 3.98 -3.56
N ALA A 185 -1.28 5.23 -3.90
CA ALA A 185 -2.21 6.17 -4.52
C ALA A 185 -2.77 5.64 -5.86
N VAL A 186 -1.91 5.04 -6.69
CA VAL A 186 -2.32 4.44 -7.97
C VAL A 186 -3.32 3.30 -7.78
N ARG A 187 -3.16 2.49 -6.73
CA ARG A 187 -3.97 1.28 -6.51
C ARG A 187 -5.30 1.55 -5.81
N GLU A 188 -5.32 2.49 -4.87
CA GLU A 188 -6.39 2.58 -3.88
C GLU A 188 -7.13 3.92 -3.90
N THR A 189 -6.65 4.90 -4.68
CA THR A 189 -7.03 6.30 -4.50
C THR A 189 -7.39 6.98 -5.82
N GLY A 190 -7.66 8.29 -5.76
CA GLY A 190 -8.10 9.10 -6.89
C GLY A 190 -6.96 9.76 -7.68
N LEU A 191 -7.27 10.13 -8.91
CA LEU A 191 -6.38 10.82 -9.85
C LEU A 191 -5.73 12.09 -9.28
N SER A 192 -6.43 12.83 -8.40
CA SER A 192 -5.91 14.07 -7.79
C SER A 192 -4.66 13.80 -6.94
N ILE A 193 -4.72 12.78 -6.08
CA ILE A 193 -3.60 12.40 -5.19
C ILE A 193 -2.41 11.93 -6.02
N VAL A 194 -2.64 11.11 -7.05
CA VAL A 194 -1.60 10.67 -8.00
C VAL A 194 -0.90 11.86 -8.64
N ARG A 195 -1.66 12.85 -9.14
CA ARG A 195 -1.09 14.07 -9.73
C ARG A 195 -0.26 14.86 -8.73
N MET A 196 -0.77 15.08 -7.52
CA MET A 196 -0.03 15.82 -6.49
C MET A 196 1.31 15.14 -6.15
N LEU A 197 1.34 13.82 -6.03
CA LEU A 197 2.57 13.08 -5.71
C LEU A 197 3.57 13.10 -6.87
N LEU A 198 3.09 12.94 -8.10
CA LEU A 198 3.93 13.03 -9.31
C LEU A 198 4.51 14.44 -9.48
N ASP A 199 3.69 15.48 -9.33
CA ASP A 199 4.12 16.88 -9.40
C ASP A 199 5.13 17.22 -8.29
N TYR A 200 5.05 16.52 -7.16
CA TYR A 200 5.99 16.62 -6.04
C TYR A 200 7.24 15.74 -6.17
N GLY A 201 7.41 15.07 -7.32
CA GLY A 201 8.63 14.35 -7.69
C GLY A 201 8.67 12.88 -7.27
N ALA A 202 7.53 12.23 -7.04
CA ALA A 202 7.49 10.78 -6.92
C ALA A 202 7.95 10.10 -8.23
N ASN A 203 8.77 9.06 -8.12
CA ASN A 203 9.44 8.42 -9.24
C ASN A 203 8.63 7.22 -9.77
N VAL A 204 8.10 7.34 -10.99
CA VAL A 204 7.37 6.25 -11.68
C VAL A 204 8.21 4.99 -11.93
N ASN A 205 9.54 5.10 -11.87
CA ASN A 205 10.49 4.01 -12.07
C ASN A 205 11.13 3.51 -10.76
N ALA A 206 10.53 3.81 -9.60
CA ALA A 206 11.06 3.37 -8.32
C ALA A 206 11.13 1.83 -8.22
N GLU A 207 12.28 1.32 -7.76
CA GLU A 207 12.46 -0.11 -7.45
C GLU A 207 12.00 -0.40 -6.02
N LEU A 208 10.67 -0.47 -5.84
CA LEU A 208 10.04 -0.57 -4.53
C LEU A 208 10.35 -1.87 -3.78
N SER A 209 10.71 -2.94 -4.49
CA SER A 209 11.14 -4.22 -3.91
C SER A 209 12.38 -4.09 -3.02
N ARG A 210 13.18 -3.02 -3.18
CA ARG A 210 14.31 -2.72 -2.30
C ARG A 210 13.86 -2.27 -0.91
N TYR A 211 12.63 -1.78 -0.77
CA TYR A 211 12.09 -1.26 0.48
C TYR A 211 11.28 -2.29 1.25
N SER A 212 10.53 -3.16 0.57
CA SER A 212 9.76 -4.23 1.19
C SER A 212 9.42 -5.32 0.18
N GLU A 213 9.47 -6.58 0.62
CA GLU A 213 9.01 -7.74 -0.15
C GLU A 213 7.49 -7.73 -0.44
N HIS A 214 6.71 -6.95 0.31
CA HIS A 214 5.27 -6.82 0.12
C HIS A 214 4.88 -5.76 -0.91
N LEU A 215 5.82 -4.89 -1.32
CA LEU A 215 5.58 -3.92 -2.38
C LEU A 215 5.62 -4.64 -3.73
N GLY A 216 4.50 -4.55 -4.45
CA GLY A 216 4.23 -5.27 -5.68
C GLY A 216 4.99 -4.71 -6.90
N PRO A 217 4.47 -4.96 -8.12
CA PRO A 217 5.18 -4.56 -9.34
C PRO A 217 5.26 -3.03 -9.48
N SER A 218 6.10 -2.56 -10.41
CA SER A 218 6.38 -1.13 -10.62
C SER A 218 5.12 -0.27 -10.77
N ILE A 219 5.26 1.04 -10.57
CA ILE A 219 4.13 1.98 -10.55
C ILE A 219 3.32 1.94 -11.85
N VAL A 220 3.98 1.83 -13.01
CA VAL A 220 3.30 1.71 -14.30
C VAL A 220 2.59 0.35 -14.48
N VAL A 221 3.14 -0.74 -13.95
CA VAL A 221 2.46 -2.05 -13.94
C VAL A 221 1.25 -2.03 -13.01
N SER A 222 1.38 -1.40 -11.84
CA SER A 222 0.26 -1.17 -10.93
C SER A 222 -0.83 -0.33 -11.59
N ALA A 223 -0.47 0.75 -12.30
CA ALA A 223 -1.43 1.56 -13.06
C ALA A 223 -2.13 0.79 -14.18
N ALA A 224 -1.44 -0.16 -14.82
CA ALA A 224 -2.02 -1.03 -15.86
C ALA A 224 -3.11 -1.95 -15.30
N SER A 225 -3.04 -2.25 -14.01
CA SER A 225 -3.98 -3.09 -13.28
C SER A 225 -5.21 -2.34 -12.78
N CYS A 226 -5.24 -1.01 -12.90
CA CYS A 226 -6.31 -0.16 -12.39
C CYS A 226 -7.47 -0.03 -13.39
N GLU A 227 -8.69 0.11 -12.87
CA GLU A 227 -9.89 0.34 -13.70
C GLU A 227 -10.00 1.78 -14.25
N ASN A 228 -8.98 2.61 -14.06
CA ASN A 228 -8.98 4.02 -14.42
C ASN A 228 -7.88 4.36 -15.47
N PRO A 229 -8.24 4.46 -16.76
CA PRO A 229 -7.33 4.86 -17.83
C PRO A 229 -6.65 6.23 -17.62
N GLU A 230 -7.28 7.14 -16.87
CA GLU A 230 -6.69 8.46 -16.60
C GLU A 230 -5.43 8.35 -15.74
N ILE A 231 -5.40 7.42 -14.77
CA ILE A 231 -4.20 7.17 -13.94
C ILE A 231 -3.06 6.67 -14.82
N MET A 232 -3.34 5.72 -15.72
CA MET A 232 -2.35 5.23 -16.68
C MET A 232 -1.82 6.39 -17.54
N ARG A 233 -2.71 7.24 -18.07
CA ARG A 233 -2.29 8.41 -18.86
C ARG A 233 -1.38 9.34 -18.08
N GLU A 234 -1.71 9.66 -16.83
CA GLU A 234 -0.88 10.51 -15.99
C GLU A 234 0.48 9.89 -15.70
N VAL A 235 0.54 8.61 -15.33
CA VAL A 235 1.82 7.91 -15.08
C VAL A 235 2.71 7.90 -16.33
N LEU A 236 2.13 7.71 -17.52
CA LEU A 236 2.89 7.70 -18.78
C LEU A 236 3.50 9.07 -19.15
N ARG A 237 2.93 10.20 -18.68
CA ARG A 237 3.50 11.54 -18.89
C ARG A 237 4.90 11.69 -18.29
N TYR A 238 5.20 10.91 -17.26
CA TYR A 238 6.49 10.89 -16.57
C TYR A 238 7.48 9.90 -17.19
N ASN A 239 7.20 9.41 -18.41
CA ASN A 239 8.04 8.55 -19.23
C ASN A 239 8.67 7.37 -18.46
N PRO A 240 7.84 6.40 -18.00
CA PRO A 240 8.35 5.14 -17.47
C PRO A 240 9.32 4.48 -18.45
N SER A 241 10.32 3.77 -17.93
CA SER A 241 11.36 3.15 -18.76
C SER A 241 10.76 2.18 -19.79
N PRO A 242 11.37 2.01 -20.97
CA PRO A 242 10.87 1.08 -21.99
C PRO A 242 10.64 -0.34 -21.45
N GLN A 243 11.50 -0.79 -20.54
CA GLN A 243 11.41 -2.09 -19.88
C GLN A 243 10.15 -2.19 -19.02
N GLU A 244 9.88 -1.17 -18.20
CA GLU A 244 8.69 -1.14 -17.34
C GLU A 244 7.39 -0.96 -18.14
N ARG A 245 7.41 -0.20 -19.24
CA ARG A 245 6.28 -0.13 -20.19
C ARG A 245 6.01 -1.48 -20.83
N GLY A 246 7.06 -2.22 -21.19
CA GLY A 246 6.96 -3.58 -21.73
C GLY A 246 6.31 -4.54 -20.73
N LYS A 247 6.77 -4.55 -19.47
CA LYS A 247 6.13 -5.32 -18.40
C LYS A 247 4.67 -4.92 -18.21
N ALA A 248 4.39 -3.61 -18.13
CA ALA A 248 3.03 -3.10 -17.98
C ALA A 248 2.12 -3.51 -19.13
N LEU A 249 2.64 -3.62 -20.37
CA LEU A 249 1.89 -4.11 -21.52
C LEU A 249 1.50 -5.59 -21.38
N VAL A 250 2.41 -6.43 -20.89
CA VAL A 250 2.14 -7.86 -20.62
C VAL A 250 1.01 -7.99 -19.58
N PHE A 251 1.09 -7.22 -18.50
CA PHE A 251 0.08 -7.17 -17.44
C PHE A 251 -1.26 -6.60 -17.94
N ALA A 252 -1.24 -5.51 -18.70
CA ALA A 252 -2.45 -4.89 -19.24
C ALA A 252 -3.21 -5.81 -20.19
N ALA A 253 -2.52 -6.68 -20.93
CA ALA A 253 -3.16 -7.65 -21.82
C ALA A 253 -3.79 -8.83 -21.04
N GLU A 254 -3.28 -9.14 -19.85
CA GLU A 254 -3.73 -10.23 -18.99
C GLU A 254 -5.11 -9.97 -18.36
N SER A 255 -5.76 -11.03 -17.85
CA SER A 255 -7.06 -10.99 -17.17
C SER A 255 -7.05 -11.48 -15.72
N PHE A 256 -5.89 -11.58 -15.07
CA PHE A 256 -5.79 -12.21 -13.73
C PHE A 256 -6.50 -11.39 -12.64
N ILE A 257 -6.68 -10.09 -12.85
CA ILE A 257 -7.35 -9.21 -11.90
C ILE A 257 -8.81 -9.08 -12.34
N GLY A 258 -9.69 -9.81 -11.67
CA GLY A 258 -11.13 -9.74 -11.89
C GLY A 258 -11.62 -8.29 -11.79
N GLN A 259 -12.53 -7.94 -12.70
CA GLN A 259 -13.30 -6.68 -12.82
C GLN A 259 -12.81 -5.60 -13.81
N VAL A 260 -11.60 -5.68 -14.39
CA VAL A 260 -11.24 -4.72 -15.47
C VAL A 260 -12.01 -5.02 -16.76
N ASN A 261 -12.97 -4.17 -17.09
CA ASN A 261 -13.78 -4.31 -18.30
C ASN A 261 -12.92 -4.22 -19.59
N ALA A 262 -13.39 -4.87 -20.67
CA ALA A 262 -12.65 -4.98 -21.92
C ALA A 262 -12.28 -3.62 -22.56
N LYS A 263 -13.12 -2.59 -22.37
CA LYS A 263 -12.88 -1.25 -22.91
C LYS A 263 -11.71 -0.56 -22.20
N THR A 264 -11.68 -0.63 -20.88
CA THR A 264 -10.57 -0.11 -20.06
C THR A 264 -9.27 -0.80 -20.42
N ARG A 265 -9.31 -2.12 -20.60
CA ARG A 265 -8.13 -2.91 -21.01
C ARG A 265 -7.58 -2.47 -22.35
N LEU A 266 -8.45 -2.36 -23.36
CA LEU A 266 -8.07 -1.90 -24.69
C LEU A 266 -7.46 -0.49 -24.64
N ALA A 267 -8.03 0.41 -23.83
CA ALA A 267 -7.49 1.75 -23.65
C ALA A 267 -6.08 1.73 -23.05
N CYS A 268 -5.85 0.96 -21.97
CA CYS A 268 -4.53 0.84 -21.35
C CYS A 268 -3.49 0.25 -22.30
N VAL A 269 -3.82 -0.85 -22.99
CA VAL A 269 -2.94 -1.47 -24.01
C VAL A 269 -2.59 -0.48 -25.11
N THR A 270 -3.59 0.25 -25.62
CA THR A 270 -3.38 1.26 -26.68
C THR A 270 -2.46 2.38 -26.19
N MET A 271 -2.70 2.93 -24.99
CA MET A 271 -1.87 4.00 -24.43
C MET A 271 -0.42 3.55 -24.19
N LEU A 272 -0.21 2.31 -23.72
CA LEU A 272 1.13 1.75 -23.53
C LEU A 272 1.87 1.60 -24.86
N LEU A 273 1.21 1.04 -25.88
CA LEU A 273 1.78 0.90 -27.22
C LEU A 273 2.07 2.26 -27.87
N ASP A 274 1.16 3.24 -27.74
CA ASP A 274 1.34 4.61 -28.25
C ASP A 274 2.48 5.33 -27.53
N SER A 275 2.73 4.98 -26.27
CA SER A 275 3.86 5.49 -25.49
C SER A 275 5.17 4.73 -25.77
N GLY A 276 5.20 3.82 -26.74
CA GLY A 276 6.40 3.07 -27.11
C GLY A 276 6.75 1.93 -26.16
N ALA A 277 5.75 1.26 -25.57
CA ALA A 277 5.94 -0.09 -25.04
C ALA A 277 6.30 -1.05 -26.18
N ASP A 278 7.34 -1.86 -25.98
CA ASP A 278 7.74 -2.87 -26.97
C ASP A 278 6.72 -4.03 -26.95
N PRO A 279 6.00 -4.31 -28.05
CA PRO A 279 5.05 -5.42 -28.12
C PRO A 279 5.72 -6.80 -28.05
N LYS A 280 7.05 -6.87 -28.16
CA LYS A 280 7.86 -8.09 -28.00
C LYS A 280 8.48 -8.20 -26.61
N ALA A 281 8.23 -7.24 -25.71
CA ALA A 281 8.73 -7.29 -24.35
C ALA A 281 8.27 -8.59 -23.66
N ARG A 282 9.20 -9.19 -22.93
CA ARG A 282 8.97 -10.40 -22.13
C ARG A 282 8.77 -10.00 -20.67
N GLY A 283 7.67 -10.45 -20.08
CA GLY A 283 7.33 -10.31 -18.66
C GLY A 283 7.85 -11.49 -17.85
N PHE A 284 7.09 -11.87 -16.82
CA PHE A 284 7.37 -13.06 -16.01
C PHE A 284 7.18 -14.34 -16.85
N ASP A 285 8.00 -15.36 -16.58
CA ASP A 285 8.05 -16.63 -17.34
C ASP A 285 8.25 -16.46 -18.85
N GLY A 286 8.84 -15.35 -19.28
CA GLY A 286 9.12 -15.09 -20.70
C GLY A 286 7.88 -14.72 -21.52
N LEU A 287 6.71 -14.53 -20.88
CA LEU A 287 5.44 -14.24 -21.55
C LEU A 287 5.48 -12.88 -22.24
N THR A 288 4.93 -12.80 -23.45
CA THR A 288 4.65 -11.52 -24.13
C THR A 288 3.18 -11.14 -23.94
N ALA A 289 2.82 -9.89 -24.24
CA ALA A 289 1.43 -9.43 -24.15
C ALA A 289 0.47 -10.24 -25.05
N LEU A 290 0.99 -10.80 -26.15
CA LEU A 290 0.19 -11.65 -27.04
C LEU A 290 -0.13 -13.01 -26.41
N HIS A 291 0.73 -13.55 -25.52
CA HIS A 291 0.44 -14.78 -24.77
C HIS A 291 -0.71 -14.58 -23.77
N THR A 292 -0.81 -13.39 -23.18
CA THR A 292 -1.77 -13.11 -22.10
C THR A 292 -3.10 -12.56 -22.60
N ALA A 293 -3.17 -12.10 -23.85
CA ALA A 293 -4.36 -11.51 -24.46
C ALA A 293 -5.59 -12.45 -24.43
N LYS A 294 -6.71 -11.91 -23.93
CA LYS A 294 -8.02 -12.63 -23.84
C LYS A 294 -9.13 -12.03 -24.70
N ASP A 295 -8.88 -10.87 -25.31
CA ASP A 295 -9.85 -10.15 -26.14
C ASP A 295 -9.35 -10.03 -27.58
N ALA A 296 -10.23 -10.27 -28.55
CA ALA A 296 -9.89 -10.24 -29.97
C ALA A 296 -9.33 -8.89 -30.43
N LYS A 297 -9.87 -7.76 -29.95
CA LYS A 297 -9.39 -6.42 -30.32
C LYS A 297 -8.01 -6.14 -29.72
N VAL A 298 -7.77 -6.60 -28.49
CA VAL A 298 -6.44 -6.54 -27.86
C VAL A 298 -5.43 -7.38 -28.65
N THR A 299 -5.81 -8.58 -29.08
CA THR A 299 -4.97 -9.43 -29.93
C THR A 299 -4.65 -8.76 -31.27
N GLU A 300 -5.66 -8.23 -31.97
CA GLU A 300 -5.48 -7.55 -33.26
C GLU A 300 -4.57 -6.32 -33.15
N ILE A 301 -4.75 -5.47 -32.13
CA ILE A 301 -3.90 -4.29 -31.99
C ILE A 301 -2.45 -4.67 -31.65
N LEU A 302 -2.22 -5.69 -30.81
CA LEU A 302 -0.87 -6.16 -30.52
C LEU A 302 -0.17 -6.66 -31.79
N LEU A 303 -0.86 -7.46 -32.61
CA LEU A 303 -0.34 -7.94 -33.89
C LEU A 303 -0.08 -6.79 -34.88
N ALA A 304 -1.01 -5.83 -34.98
CA ALA A 304 -0.86 -4.65 -35.82
C ALA A 304 0.32 -3.76 -35.40
N ARG A 305 0.70 -3.77 -34.12
CA ARG A 305 1.89 -3.08 -33.60
C ARG A 305 3.18 -3.90 -33.70
N GLY A 306 3.14 -5.10 -34.27
CA GLY A 306 4.33 -5.92 -34.53
C GLY A 306 4.71 -6.87 -33.39
N ALA A 307 3.75 -7.25 -32.56
CA ALA A 307 3.94 -8.40 -31.65
C ALA A 307 4.33 -9.64 -32.45
N ASP A 308 5.27 -10.42 -31.91
CA ASP A 308 5.69 -11.67 -32.53
C ASP A 308 4.66 -12.77 -32.26
N VAL A 309 3.95 -13.16 -33.32
CA VAL A 309 2.90 -14.20 -33.31
C VAL A 309 3.43 -15.57 -32.89
N ASN A 310 4.74 -15.81 -33.05
CA ASN A 310 5.42 -17.07 -32.75
C ASN A 310 6.40 -16.96 -31.58
N ALA A 311 6.33 -15.88 -30.79
CA ALA A 311 7.15 -15.74 -29.60
C ALA A 311 7.00 -16.97 -28.69
N GLN A 312 8.11 -17.42 -28.08
CA GLN A 312 8.08 -18.51 -27.13
C GLN A 312 8.31 -17.97 -25.72
N ASP A 313 7.43 -18.36 -24.80
CA ASP A 313 7.66 -18.18 -23.37
C ASP A 313 8.76 -19.14 -22.86
N ASP A 314 9.08 -19.07 -21.57
CA ASP A 314 10.14 -19.89 -20.98
C ASP A 314 9.81 -21.39 -20.91
N LYS A 315 8.58 -21.80 -21.27
CA LYS A 315 8.16 -23.20 -21.42
C LYS A 315 8.03 -23.60 -22.90
N GLY A 316 8.50 -22.76 -23.82
CA GLY A 316 8.40 -22.98 -25.26
C GLY A 316 6.99 -22.83 -25.83
N ARG A 317 6.03 -22.35 -25.04
CA ARG A 317 4.63 -22.17 -25.48
C ARG A 317 4.53 -20.93 -26.36
N THR A 318 3.72 -21.00 -27.40
CA THR A 318 3.40 -19.84 -28.27
C THR A 318 2.08 -19.20 -27.87
N PRO A 319 1.79 -17.95 -28.32
CA PRO A 319 0.48 -17.34 -28.10
C PRO A 319 -0.69 -18.19 -28.60
N LEU A 320 -0.51 -18.91 -29.71
CA LEU A 320 -1.54 -19.80 -30.25
C LEU A 320 -1.81 -21.00 -29.33
N MET A 321 -0.76 -21.57 -28.72
CA MET A 321 -0.92 -22.64 -27.71
C MET A 321 -1.65 -22.15 -26.45
N MET A 322 -1.68 -20.85 -26.19
CA MET A 322 -2.34 -20.23 -25.03
C MET A 322 -3.64 -19.48 -25.37
N ALA A 323 -4.15 -19.65 -26.60
CA ALA A 323 -5.31 -18.93 -27.09
C ALA A 323 -6.54 -19.14 -26.18
N ALA A 324 -7.19 -18.05 -25.81
CA ALA A 324 -8.27 -18.08 -24.82
C ALA A 324 -9.60 -18.60 -25.37
N ASN A 325 -9.82 -18.47 -26.68
CA ASN A 325 -11.07 -18.81 -27.34
C ASN A 325 -10.85 -19.02 -28.85
N PRO A 326 -11.83 -19.60 -29.57
CA PRO A 326 -11.71 -19.90 -31.00
C PRO A 326 -11.43 -18.68 -31.88
N GLN A 327 -11.98 -17.51 -31.51
CA GLN A 327 -11.78 -16.27 -32.28
C GLN A 327 -10.33 -15.80 -32.23
N ILE A 328 -9.70 -15.80 -31.04
CA ILE A 328 -8.28 -15.45 -30.89
C ILE A 328 -7.40 -16.46 -31.64
N ALA A 329 -7.70 -17.75 -31.54
CA ALA A 329 -6.96 -18.78 -32.27
C ALA A 329 -7.00 -18.56 -33.79
N ARG A 330 -8.18 -18.26 -34.34
CA ARG A 330 -8.35 -17.91 -35.76
C ARG A 330 -7.52 -16.67 -36.14
N ILE A 331 -7.60 -15.59 -35.36
CA ILE A 331 -6.82 -14.36 -35.60
C ILE A 331 -5.32 -14.69 -35.67
N LEU A 332 -4.79 -15.44 -34.71
CA LEU A 332 -3.38 -15.80 -34.65
C LEU A 332 -2.95 -16.63 -35.88
N VAL A 333 -3.74 -17.64 -36.30
CA VAL A 333 -3.45 -18.44 -37.50
C VAL A 333 -3.44 -17.58 -38.77
N MET A 334 -4.42 -16.69 -38.91
CA MET A 334 -4.51 -15.77 -40.05
C MET A 334 -3.30 -14.81 -40.09
N HIS A 335 -2.77 -14.43 -38.93
CA HIS A 335 -1.58 -13.61 -38.80
C HIS A 335 -0.24 -14.37 -38.87
N GLY A 336 -0.25 -15.66 -39.20
CA GLY A 336 1.01 -16.39 -39.42
C GLY A 336 1.53 -17.19 -38.23
N ALA A 337 0.68 -17.49 -37.24
CA ALA A 337 1.04 -18.44 -36.20
C ALA A 337 1.44 -19.80 -36.81
N ASP A 338 2.60 -20.30 -36.41
CA ASP A 338 3.14 -21.58 -36.80
C ASP A 338 2.58 -22.67 -35.87
N VAL A 339 1.78 -23.56 -36.46
CA VAL A 339 1.11 -24.65 -35.75
C VAL A 339 2.05 -25.85 -35.49
N SER A 340 3.26 -25.84 -36.05
CA SER A 340 4.25 -26.91 -35.94
C SER A 340 5.23 -26.74 -34.78
N VAL A 341 5.27 -25.54 -34.17
CA VAL A 341 6.12 -25.26 -33.01
C VAL A 341 5.77 -26.24 -31.88
N ARG A 342 6.80 -26.73 -31.19
CA ARG A 342 6.66 -27.63 -30.04
C ARG A 342 7.14 -26.95 -28.76
N ASN A 343 6.36 -27.11 -27.69
CA ASN A 343 6.76 -26.65 -26.36
C ASN A 343 7.80 -27.60 -25.74
N GLU A 344 8.25 -27.31 -24.52
CA GLU A 344 9.25 -28.14 -23.82
C GLU A 344 8.78 -29.57 -23.51
N ARG A 345 7.46 -29.82 -23.50
CA ARG A 345 6.89 -31.17 -23.38
C ARG A 345 6.84 -31.91 -24.72
N GLY A 346 7.31 -31.29 -25.80
CA GLY A 346 7.24 -31.82 -27.16
C GLY A 346 5.84 -31.72 -27.78
N GLU A 347 4.91 -31.00 -27.16
CA GLU A 347 3.54 -30.85 -27.64
C GLU A 347 3.44 -29.74 -28.68
N ASP A 348 2.74 -30.00 -29.78
CA ASP A 348 2.31 -28.96 -30.72
C ASP A 348 1.00 -28.29 -30.28
N VAL A 349 0.53 -27.33 -31.08
CA VAL A 349 -0.68 -26.56 -30.76
C VAL A 349 -1.94 -27.40 -30.60
N LEU A 350 -2.04 -28.59 -31.20
CA LEU A 350 -3.24 -29.42 -31.04
C LEU A 350 -3.14 -30.34 -29.82
N GLN A 351 -1.93 -30.52 -29.29
CA GLN A 351 -1.60 -31.38 -28.16
C GLN A 351 -1.55 -30.63 -26.82
N ALA A 352 -1.26 -29.32 -26.83
CA ALA A 352 -1.12 -28.52 -25.62
C ALA A 352 -2.42 -28.45 -24.77
N ASP A 353 -2.28 -28.39 -23.43
CA ASP A 353 -3.42 -28.41 -22.48
C ASP A 353 -4.48 -27.31 -22.75
N ALA A 354 -4.07 -26.10 -23.14
CA ALA A 354 -5.00 -24.97 -23.33
C ALA A 354 -5.82 -25.05 -24.65
N THR A 355 -5.49 -25.96 -25.56
CA THR A 355 -6.29 -26.27 -26.77
C THR A 355 -7.16 -27.51 -26.60
N HIS A 356 -7.31 -28.04 -25.39
CA HIS A 356 -8.22 -29.15 -25.11
C HIS A 356 -9.71 -28.81 -25.31
N SER A 357 -10.04 -27.54 -25.58
CA SER A 357 -11.35 -27.16 -26.13
C SER A 357 -11.46 -27.64 -27.59
N PRO A 358 -12.43 -28.54 -27.90
CA PRO A 358 -12.69 -28.97 -29.27
C PRO A 358 -12.97 -27.82 -30.23
N GLU A 359 -13.57 -26.74 -29.73
CA GLU A 359 -13.90 -25.53 -30.49
C GLU A 359 -12.66 -24.77 -30.95
N ILE A 360 -11.65 -24.63 -30.08
CA ILE A 360 -10.38 -23.97 -30.43
C ILE A 360 -9.65 -24.80 -31.49
N ALA A 361 -9.55 -26.12 -31.30
CA ALA A 361 -8.92 -27.01 -32.27
C ALA A 361 -9.65 -27.00 -33.63
N ALA A 362 -10.98 -26.94 -33.63
CA ALA A 362 -11.77 -26.81 -34.85
C ALA A 362 -11.49 -25.48 -35.57
N ALA A 363 -11.47 -24.36 -34.85
CA ALA A 363 -11.18 -23.05 -35.43
C ALA A 363 -9.77 -22.96 -36.02
N ILE A 364 -8.77 -23.58 -35.38
CA ILE A 364 -7.41 -23.67 -35.94
C ILE A 364 -7.44 -24.41 -37.28
N ARG A 365 -8.09 -25.59 -37.34
CA ARG A 365 -8.17 -26.39 -38.58
C ARG A 365 -8.92 -25.66 -39.69
N GLU A 366 -10.01 -24.98 -39.35
CA GLU A 366 -10.79 -24.18 -40.31
C GLU A 366 -9.96 -23.03 -40.86
N ALA A 367 -9.31 -22.26 -39.99
CA ALA A 367 -8.45 -21.14 -40.38
C ALA A 367 -7.28 -21.56 -41.27
N LEU A 368 -6.69 -22.74 -41.02
CA LEU A 368 -5.63 -23.29 -41.87
C LEU A 368 -6.15 -23.61 -43.29
N ARG A 369 -7.33 -24.24 -43.41
CA ARG A 369 -7.97 -24.55 -44.70
C ARG A 369 -8.31 -23.28 -45.48
N GLU A 370 -8.80 -22.24 -44.80
CA GLU A 370 -9.06 -20.94 -45.41
C GLU A 370 -7.77 -20.29 -45.93
N LYS A 371 -6.67 -20.39 -45.18
CA LYS A 371 -5.38 -19.83 -45.60
C LYS A 371 -4.78 -20.55 -46.81
N GLU A 372 -5.02 -21.85 -46.92
CA GLU A 372 -4.64 -22.66 -48.08
C GLU A 372 -5.50 -22.36 -49.32
N SER A 373 -6.77 -21.97 -49.16
CA SER A 373 -7.65 -21.64 -50.30
C SER A 373 -7.45 -20.23 -50.85
N ILE A 374 -6.76 -19.35 -50.11
CA ILE A 374 -6.44 -17.97 -50.50
C ILE A 374 -5.04 -17.86 -51.14
N ARG A 375 -4.19 -18.88 -50.99
CA ARG A 375 -2.88 -19.02 -51.65
C ARG A 375 -3.02 -19.62 -53.03
#